data_AF-A0A658ICU6-F1
#
_entry.id   AF-A0A658ICU6-F1
#
_cell.length_a   1.000
_cell.length_b   1.000
_cell.length_c   1.000
_cell.angle_alpha   90.00
_cell.angle_beta   90.00
_cell.angle_gamma   90.00
#
_symmetry.space_group_name_H-M   'P 1'
#
loop_
_entity.id
_entity.type
_entity.pdbx_description
1 polymer ?
#
loop_
_entity_poly.entity_id
_entity_poly.type
_entity_poly.pdbx_seq_one_letter_code
_entity_poly.pdbx_strand_id
1 'polypeptide(L)'
;NDEGAATLLMARDGAKGANSGAITAWTKDNLNNSDTRAGIIIAMDKGSVSENKAGGNITLLSDQKPFYSGGGMPEYSLKWYGNTYYAMLANNYGEVSNDAGATITLQGAGVYGVSAAKGTASNAGDIYLDGFVPTLDDAGNITGKTFWQPANLNITSAGMVAGSTDSGNGDATATNTGTITVNNAGFGMMALNGGTAINQGTITLTADEGVTQTDENQLVGMAALNGGTVINDTTGTINIDASFGKPFLADSSSMVVNYGTICI
;
A
#
# COMPACT_ATOMS: atom_id res chain seq x y z
N ASN A 1 -18.48 20.59 1.18
CA ASN A 1 -17.78 19.38 1.69
C ASN A 1 -17.24 18.66 0.49
N ASP A 2 -16.02 19.00 0.09
CA ASP A 2 -15.29 18.19 -0.88
C ASP A 2 -14.70 17.02 -0.10
N GLU A 3 -15.40 15.90 -0.09
CA GLU A 3 -14.95 14.67 0.55
C GLU A 3 -14.02 13.96 -0.43
N GLY A 4 -12.74 13.86 -0.07
CA GLY A 4 -11.66 13.29 -0.87
C GLY A 4 -10.34 13.41 -0.11
N ALA A 5 -9.43 12.43 -0.28
CA ALA A 5 -8.11 12.53 0.32
C ALA A 5 -7.31 13.64 -0.38
N ALA A 6 -6.63 14.45 0.42
CA ALA A 6 -5.71 15.47 -0.05
C ALA A 6 -4.33 15.25 0.59
N THR A 7 -3.30 15.77 -0.06
CA THR A 7 -1.97 15.82 0.54
C THR A 7 -1.97 16.77 1.74
N LEU A 8 -1.58 16.25 2.89
CA LEU A 8 -1.48 17.00 4.14
C LEU A 8 -0.05 17.50 4.38
N LEU A 9 0.94 16.64 4.11
CA LEU A 9 2.35 16.95 4.29
C LEU A 9 3.13 16.65 3.01
N MET A 10 3.98 17.59 2.59
CA MET A 10 4.85 17.42 1.44
C MET A 10 6.26 17.94 1.76
N ALA A 11 7.26 17.08 1.60
CA ALA A 11 8.67 17.46 1.55
C ALA A 11 9.12 17.50 0.08
N ARG A 12 9.73 18.61 -0.34
CA ARG A 12 10.20 18.82 -1.71
C ARG A 12 11.57 19.51 -1.75
N ASP A 13 12.33 19.31 -2.82
CA ASP A 13 13.60 20.00 -3.10
C ASP A 13 14.62 19.89 -1.94
N GLY A 14 14.71 18.70 -1.32
CA GLY A 14 15.62 18.42 -0.20
C GLY A 14 15.04 18.74 1.19
N ALA A 15 13.77 19.15 1.27
CA ALA A 15 13.11 19.40 2.55
C ALA A 15 12.87 18.11 3.34
N LYS A 16 12.56 18.27 4.64
CA LYS A 16 12.17 17.17 5.52
C LYS A 16 10.86 17.48 6.22
N GLY A 17 9.95 16.51 6.24
CA GLY A 17 8.70 16.58 6.97
C GLY A 17 8.49 15.36 7.86
N ALA A 18 7.79 15.55 8.97
CA ALA A 18 7.54 14.47 9.92
C ALA A 18 6.14 14.60 10.53
N ASN A 19 5.45 13.46 10.65
CA ASN A 19 4.27 13.31 11.50
C ASN A 19 4.66 12.60 12.79
N SER A 20 4.20 13.11 13.93
CA SER A 20 4.27 12.44 15.24
C SER A 20 2.93 12.45 15.97
N GLY A 21 1.84 12.77 15.26
CA GLY A 21 0.48 12.83 15.77
C GLY A 21 -0.43 11.86 15.02
N ALA A 22 -1.74 12.07 15.14
CA ALA A 22 -2.74 11.28 14.45
C ALA A 22 -3.23 12.00 13.18
N ILE A 23 -3.20 11.31 12.05
CA ILE A 23 -3.76 11.75 10.78
C ILE A 23 -4.82 10.73 10.37
N THR A 24 -6.02 11.23 10.06
CA THR A 24 -7.10 10.41 9.51
C THR A 24 -7.53 10.99 8.18
N ALA A 25 -7.47 10.19 7.12
CA ALA A 25 -7.92 10.55 5.79
C ALA A 25 -9.04 9.61 5.35
N TRP A 26 -10.19 10.20 5.01
CA TRP A 26 -11.38 9.49 4.55
C TRP A 26 -11.69 9.87 3.12
N THR A 27 -11.91 8.87 2.28
CA THR A 27 -12.31 9.06 0.88
C THR A 27 -13.69 8.45 0.69
N LYS A 28 -14.70 9.31 0.61
CA LYS A 28 -16.09 8.95 0.36
C LYS A 28 -16.47 9.19 -1.10
N ASP A 29 -17.57 8.58 -1.52
CA ASP A 29 -18.17 8.73 -2.85
C ASP A 29 -18.28 10.21 -3.25
N ASN A 30 -17.41 10.64 -4.16
CA ASN A 30 -17.48 11.96 -4.76
C ASN A 30 -17.45 11.84 -6.27
N LEU A 31 -18.63 11.57 -6.83
CA LEU A 31 -18.88 11.41 -8.28
C LEU A 31 -18.49 12.65 -9.12
N ASN A 32 -18.12 13.77 -8.48
CA ASN A 32 -17.84 15.06 -9.13
C ASN A 32 -16.38 15.54 -8.96
N ASN A 33 -15.50 14.79 -8.30
CA ASN A 33 -14.11 15.22 -8.11
C ASN A 33 -13.19 14.72 -9.25
N SER A 34 -12.45 15.64 -9.87
CA SER A 34 -11.46 15.34 -10.90
C SER A 34 -10.17 14.75 -10.35
N ASP A 35 -9.86 14.96 -9.06
CA ASP A 35 -8.64 14.44 -8.43
C ASP A 35 -8.96 13.29 -7.48
N THR A 36 -8.73 12.07 -7.98
CA THR A 36 -9.07 10.80 -7.31
C THR A 36 -7.82 10.06 -6.82
N ARG A 37 -6.69 10.77 -6.69
CA ARG A 37 -5.42 10.23 -6.22
C ARG A 37 -4.83 11.14 -5.16
N ALA A 38 -4.24 10.56 -4.13
CA ALA A 38 -3.53 11.36 -3.14
C ALA A 38 -2.46 10.53 -2.43
N GLY A 39 -1.30 11.12 -2.20
CA GLY A 39 -0.45 10.78 -1.07
C GLY A 39 -0.78 11.69 0.10
N ILE A 40 -1.10 11.13 1.27
CA ILE A 40 -1.39 11.92 2.48
C ILE A 40 -0.11 12.61 2.96
N ILE A 41 0.99 11.86 2.98
CA ILE A 41 2.34 12.34 3.23
C ILE A 41 3.20 12.05 1.99
N ILE A 42 3.85 13.06 1.44
CA ILE A 42 4.65 12.94 0.21
C ILE A 42 6.09 13.36 0.45
N ALA A 43 7.04 12.63 -0.13
CA ALA A 43 8.40 13.10 -0.36
C ALA A 43 8.67 13.12 -1.87
N MET A 44 9.00 14.29 -2.40
CA MET A 44 9.21 14.54 -3.82
C MET A 44 10.61 15.10 -4.04
N ASP A 45 11.28 14.64 -5.08
CA ASP A 45 12.64 15.05 -5.46
C ASP A 45 13.74 14.48 -4.55
N LYS A 46 14.91 14.25 -5.15
CA LYS A 46 16.06 13.64 -4.48
C LYS A 46 16.46 14.43 -3.23
N GLY A 47 16.65 13.72 -2.13
CA GLY A 47 17.04 14.28 -0.83
C GLY A 47 15.88 14.76 0.03
N SER A 48 14.66 14.76 -0.49
CA SER A 48 13.47 15.02 0.30
C SER A 48 13.06 13.80 1.11
N VAL A 49 12.70 14.01 2.37
CA VAL A 49 12.34 12.93 3.30
C VAL A 49 11.04 13.26 4.01
N SER A 50 10.11 12.31 4.06
CA SER A 50 8.90 12.43 4.87
C SER A 50 8.71 11.20 5.76
N GLU A 51 8.55 11.43 7.05
CA GLU A 51 8.58 10.37 8.07
C GLU A 51 7.27 10.32 8.87
N ASN A 52 6.73 9.14 9.13
CA ASN A 52 5.79 8.90 10.21
C ASN A 52 6.62 8.41 11.41
N LYS A 53 6.87 9.32 12.36
CA LYS A 53 7.73 9.09 13.52
C LYS A 53 7.08 8.17 14.54
N ALA A 54 7.88 7.60 15.44
CA ALA A 54 7.40 6.87 16.61
C ALA A 54 6.28 7.65 17.33
N GLY A 55 5.17 6.99 17.63
CA GLY A 55 3.96 7.60 18.19
C GLY A 55 3.02 8.24 17.15
N GLY A 56 3.46 8.37 15.90
CA GLY A 56 2.65 8.82 14.77
C GLY A 56 1.69 7.74 14.29
N ASN A 57 0.46 8.13 13.97
CA ASN A 57 -0.58 7.27 13.46
C ASN A 57 -1.17 7.87 12.17
N ILE A 58 -1.27 7.05 11.12
CA ILE A 58 -1.98 7.40 9.89
C ILE A 58 -3.09 6.37 9.68
N THR A 59 -4.33 6.82 9.62
CA THR A 59 -5.47 6.00 9.22
C THR A 59 -5.98 6.47 7.86
N LEU A 60 -5.99 5.59 6.87
CA LEU A 60 -6.51 5.83 5.54
C LEU A 60 -7.67 4.85 5.27
N LEU A 61 -8.86 5.42 5.07
CA LEU A 61 -10.09 4.68 4.86
C LEU A 61 -10.73 5.11 3.53
N SER A 62 -11.10 4.12 2.71
CA SER A 62 -11.78 4.32 1.44
C SER A 62 -12.98 3.38 1.30
N ASP A 63 -14.18 3.92 1.08
CA ASP A 63 -15.35 3.16 0.62
C ASP A 63 -15.42 3.07 -0.92
N GLN A 64 -14.40 3.63 -1.59
CA GLN A 64 -14.30 3.75 -3.04
C GLN A 64 -13.60 2.53 -3.66
N LYS A 65 -13.82 2.35 -4.97
CA LYS A 65 -13.18 1.31 -5.78
C LYS A 65 -12.28 1.95 -6.83
N PRO A 66 -11.04 1.47 -7.03
CA PRO A 66 -10.21 1.88 -8.14
C PRO A 66 -10.95 1.81 -9.49
N PHE A 67 -10.75 2.81 -10.33
CA PHE A 67 -11.32 2.87 -11.68
C PHE A 67 -10.29 3.39 -12.69
N TYR A 68 -10.42 2.97 -13.94
CA TYR A 68 -9.56 3.47 -15.00
C TYR A 68 -9.93 4.92 -15.32
N SER A 69 -9.01 5.86 -15.08
CA SER A 69 -9.26 7.30 -15.22
C SER A 69 -8.94 7.89 -16.60
N GLY A 70 -8.12 7.20 -17.41
CA GLY A 70 -7.60 7.72 -18.68
C GLY A 70 -6.56 8.86 -18.59
N GLY A 71 -6.49 9.60 -17.47
CA GLY A 71 -5.52 10.67 -17.21
C GLY A 71 -4.31 10.19 -16.42
N GLY A 72 -3.35 9.56 -17.08
CA GLY A 72 -2.18 8.96 -16.43
C GLY A 72 -1.27 9.98 -15.72
N MET A 73 -0.94 9.75 -14.44
CA MET A 73 -0.02 10.56 -13.64
C MET A 73 1.26 9.78 -13.26
N PRO A 74 2.44 10.10 -13.83
CA PRO A 74 3.66 9.29 -13.67
C PRO A 74 4.26 9.32 -12.25
N GLU A 75 3.82 10.23 -11.38
CA GLU A 75 4.27 10.35 -9.99
C GLU A 75 3.72 9.24 -9.10
N TYR A 76 2.68 8.54 -9.54
CA TYR A 76 2.02 7.47 -8.80
C TYR A 76 2.39 6.10 -9.34
N SER A 77 2.48 5.12 -8.43
CA SER A 77 2.69 3.71 -8.82
C SER A 77 1.59 3.21 -9.75
N LEU A 78 0.33 3.60 -9.52
CA LEU A 78 -0.82 3.25 -10.34
C LEU A 78 -1.26 4.39 -11.25
N LYS A 79 -0.40 4.72 -12.22
CA LYS A 79 -0.52 5.87 -13.12
C LYS A 79 -1.93 6.10 -13.67
N TRP A 80 -2.57 5.05 -14.19
CA TRP A 80 -3.82 5.15 -14.94
C TRP A 80 -5.10 5.08 -14.10
N TYR A 81 -4.99 4.80 -12.81
CA TYR A 81 -6.14 4.49 -11.95
C TYR A 81 -6.45 5.61 -10.96
N GLY A 82 -7.71 6.04 -10.97
CA GLY A 82 -8.29 6.85 -9.92
C GLY A 82 -8.73 5.99 -8.73
N ASN A 83 -9.13 6.65 -7.65
CA ASN A 83 -9.39 6.07 -6.33
C ASN A 83 -8.19 5.26 -5.83
N THR A 84 -7.00 5.86 -5.94
CA THR A 84 -5.75 5.29 -5.44
C THR A 84 -5.12 6.23 -4.43
N TYR A 85 -5.08 5.79 -3.17
CA TYR A 85 -4.71 6.63 -2.04
C TYR A 85 -3.55 6.00 -1.28
N TYR A 86 -2.55 6.81 -0.97
CA TYR A 86 -1.29 6.37 -0.37
C TYR A 86 -1.13 7.06 0.99
N ALA A 87 -0.97 6.30 2.06
CA ALA A 87 -0.67 6.87 3.37
C ALA A 87 0.64 7.66 3.31
N MET A 88 1.65 7.08 2.65
CA MET A 88 2.91 7.74 2.35
C MET A 88 3.37 7.41 0.92
N LEU A 89 3.80 8.43 0.17
CA LEU A 89 4.26 8.27 -1.21
C LEU A 89 5.58 9.01 -1.46
N ALA A 90 6.60 8.28 -1.89
CA ALA A 90 7.80 8.84 -2.51
C ALA A 90 7.67 8.87 -4.04
N ASN A 91 8.04 10.01 -4.63
CA ASN A 91 8.19 10.14 -6.07
C ASN A 91 9.42 10.98 -6.42
N ASN A 92 9.85 10.87 -7.68
CA ASN A 92 11.05 11.51 -8.20
C ASN A 92 12.30 11.38 -7.29
N TYR A 93 12.53 10.18 -6.75
CA TYR A 93 13.65 9.85 -5.86
C TYR A 93 13.60 10.46 -4.44
N GLY A 94 12.40 10.84 -3.97
CA GLY A 94 12.17 11.10 -2.55
C GLY A 94 12.22 9.84 -1.68
N GLU A 95 12.13 10.03 -0.37
CA GLU A 95 12.16 8.95 0.63
C GLU A 95 11.01 9.08 1.62
N VAL A 96 10.27 8.00 1.83
CA VAL A 96 9.23 7.92 2.87
C VAL A 96 9.50 6.79 3.86
N SER A 97 9.29 7.04 5.15
CA SER A 97 9.47 6.04 6.20
C SER A 97 8.32 5.99 7.21
N ASN A 98 7.89 4.78 7.57
CA ASN A 98 7.10 4.53 8.78
C ASN A 98 8.05 3.97 9.85
N ASP A 99 8.43 4.80 10.80
CA ASP A 99 9.47 4.49 11.78
C ASP A 99 8.99 3.44 12.80
N ALA A 100 9.93 2.80 13.50
CA ALA A 100 9.60 1.89 14.59
C ALA A 100 8.73 2.59 15.65
N GLY A 101 7.64 1.94 16.06
CA GLY A 101 6.65 2.51 16.98
C GLY A 101 5.66 3.49 16.32
N ALA A 102 5.66 3.61 14.99
CA ALA A 102 4.65 4.32 14.22
C ALA A 102 3.66 3.32 13.57
N THR A 103 2.42 3.76 13.34
CA THR A 103 1.35 2.89 12.84
C THR A 103 0.67 3.46 11.60
N ILE A 104 0.40 2.60 10.62
CA ILE A 104 -0.46 2.89 9.47
C ILE A 104 -1.60 1.87 9.44
N THR A 105 -2.84 2.37 9.36
CA THR A 105 -4.05 1.56 9.21
C THR A 105 -4.70 1.87 7.87
N LEU A 106 -4.90 0.84 7.05
CA LEU A 106 -5.46 0.92 5.71
C LEU A 106 -6.76 0.10 5.66
N GLN A 107 -7.85 0.72 5.21
CA GLN A 107 -9.15 0.07 5.10
C GLN A 107 -9.81 0.41 3.77
N GLY A 108 -10.10 -0.60 2.95
CA GLY A 108 -10.78 -0.43 1.67
C GLY A 108 -10.00 -0.93 0.45
N ALA A 109 -10.62 -0.75 -0.71
CA ALA A 109 -9.97 -0.96 -1.99
C ALA A 109 -9.20 0.29 -2.42
N GLY A 110 -8.07 0.10 -3.12
CA GLY A 110 -7.27 1.20 -3.65
C GLY A 110 -6.47 1.98 -2.62
N VAL A 111 -6.22 1.39 -1.44
CA VAL A 111 -5.40 2.02 -0.39
C VAL A 111 -4.03 1.36 -0.32
N TYR A 112 -3.01 2.20 -0.15
CA TYR A 112 -1.61 1.79 -0.16
C TYR A 112 -0.91 2.41 1.06
N GLY A 113 -0.07 1.64 1.74
CA GLY A 113 0.65 2.13 2.92
C GLY A 113 1.85 2.99 2.54
N VAL A 114 3.04 2.42 2.68
CA VAL A 114 4.30 3.12 2.38
C VAL A 114 4.75 2.75 0.97
N SER A 115 4.71 3.70 0.04
CA SER A 115 4.87 3.42 -1.38
C SER A 115 5.89 4.34 -2.06
N ALA A 116 6.51 3.84 -3.12
CA ALA A 116 7.41 4.61 -3.95
C ALA A 116 7.28 4.20 -5.43
N ALA A 117 7.05 5.17 -6.31
CA ALA A 117 7.18 4.95 -7.75
C ALA A 117 8.65 5.01 -8.17
N LYS A 118 9.34 6.08 -7.76
CA LYS A 118 10.81 6.25 -7.84
C LYS A 118 11.34 6.76 -6.50
N GLY A 119 12.37 6.12 -5.98
CA GLY A 119 12.94 6.42 -4.66
C GLY A 119 12.78 5.26 -3.67
N THR A 120 12.60 5.61 -2.40
CA THR A 120 12.64 4.62 -1.30
C THR A 120 11.40 4.69 -0.43
N ALA A 121 10.83 3.52 -0.12
CA ALA A 121 9.78 3.32 0.85
C ALA A 121 10.28 2.39 1.96
N SER A 122 10.21 2.79 3.23
CA SER A 122 10.69 1.98 4.36
C SER A 122 9.63 1.82 5.44
N ASN A 123 9.43 0.59 5.92
CA ASN A 123 8.59 0.32 7.09
C ASN A 123 9.39 -0.37 8.18
N ALA A 124 9.54 0.28 9.33
CA ALA A 124 10.04 -0.31 10.57
C ALA A 124 8.96 -0.38 11.66
N GLY A 125 7.81 0.28 11.46
CA GLY A 125 6.65 0.23 12.33
C GLY A 125 5.64 -0.84 11.94
N ASP A 126 4.38 -0.57 12.27
CA ASP A 126 3.26 -1.48 12.01
C ASP A 126 2.37 -0.96 10.90
N ILE A 127 2.03 -1.84 9.95
CA ILE A 127 1.03 -1.59 8.92
C ILE A 127 -0.08 -2.63 9.07
N TYR A 128 -1.32 -2.18 9.20
CA TYR A 128 -2.51 -3.02 9.11
C TYR A 128 -3.25 -2.70 7.83
N LEU A 129 -3.60 -3.72 7.05
CA LEU A 129 -4.39 -3.59 5.83
C LEU A 129 -5.61 -4.52 5.88
N ASP A 130 -6.80 -3.97 5.67
CA ASP A 130 -7.98 -4.74 5.29
C ASP A 130 -8.51 -4.23 3.94
N GLY A 131 -8.32 -5.03 2.90
CA GLY A 131 -8.67 -4.68 1.52
C GLY A 131 -10.15 -4.81 1.19
N PHE A 132 -11.00 -5.29 2.10
CA PHE A 132 -12.44 -5.28 1.87
C PHE A 132 -12.98 -3.85 1.86
N VAL A 133 -13.92 -3.56 0.96
CA VAL A 133 -14.56 -2.24 0.88
C VAL A 133 -15.52 -2.08 2.05
N PRO A 134 -15.30 -1.11 2.95
CA PRO A 134 -16.17 -0.86 4.08
C PRO A 134 -17.50 -0.25 3.65
N THR A 135 -18.55 -0.57 4.39
CA THR A 135 -19.82 0.17 4.41
C THR A 135 -19.82 1.07 5.63
N LEU A 136 -20.10 2.36 5.44
CA LEU A 136 -20.05 3.37 6.50
C LEU A 136 -21.45 3.84 6.89
N ASP A 137 -21.64 4.18 8.16
CA ASP A 137 -22.79 4.98 8.61
C ASP A 137 -22.56 6.48 8.40
N ASP A 138 -23.56 7.30 8.72
CA ASP A 138 -23.49 8.76 8.62
C ASP A 138 -22.39 9.37 9.52
N ALA A 139 -21.99 8.68 10.59
CA ALA A 139 -20.92 9.08 11.49
C ALA A 139 -19.52 8.61 11.03
N GLY A 140 -19.44 7.85 9.92
CA GLY A 140 -18.18 7.32 9.38
C GLY A 140 -17.71 6.04 10.04
N ASN A 141 -18.54 5.37 10.84
CA ASN A 141 -18.20 4.08 11.43
C ASN A 141 -18.41 2.96 10.43
N ILE A 142 -17.53 1.95 10.46
CA ILE A 142 -17.68 0.74 9.66
C ILE A 142 -18.82 -0.12 10.22
N THR A 143 -19.84 -0.35 9.41
CA THR A 143 -21.00 -1.21 9.73
C THR A 143 -20.97 -2.55 9.01
N GLY A 144 -20.11 -2.69 8.00
CA GLY A 144 -19.89 -3.92 7.26
C GLY A 144 -18.69 -3.79 6.33
N LYS A 145 -18.26 -4.89 5.72
CA LYS A 145 -17.18 -4.92 4.74
C LYS A 145 -17.48 -5.97 3.68
N THR A 146 -17.09 -5.72 2.44
CA THR A 146 -17.33 -6.65 1.33
C THR A 146 -16.10 -6.80 0.45
N PHE A 147 -15.85 -8.01 -0.04
CA PHE A 147 -14.79 -8.23 -1.01
C PHE A 147 -15.10 -7.50 -2.31
N TRP A 148 -14.11 -6.78 -2.83
CA TRP A 148 -14.14 -6.21 -4.17
C TRP A 148 -13.13 -6.95 -5.05
N GLN A 149 -13.61 -7.54 -6.14
CA GLN A 149 -12.73 -8.20 -7.10
C GLN A 149 -12.09 -7.15 -8.00
N PRO A 150 -10.75 -7.00 -7.96
CA PRO A 150 -10.06 -6.04 -8.80
C PRO A 150 -10.06 -6.49 -10.26
N ALA A 151 -10.24 -5.54 -11.20
CA ALA A 151 -10.18 -5.84 -12.62
C ALA A 151 -8.77 -6.26 -13.10
N ASN A 152 -7.74 -5.84 -12.38
CA ASN A 152 -6.33 -6.22 -12.57
C ASN A 152 -5.67 -6.39 -11.21
N LEU A 153 -4.76 -7.34 -11.02
CA LEU A 153 -4.14 -7.56 -9.71
C LEU A 153 -3.25 -6.39 -9.25
N ASN A 154 -2.80 -5.54 -10.16
CA ASN A 154 -1.94 -4.39 -9.82
C ASN A 154 -2.69 -3.24 -9.13
N ILE A 155 -4.03 -3.26 -9.09
CA ILE A 155 -4.84 -2.27 -8.35
C ILE A 155 -5.36 -2.80 -7.00
N THR A 156 -4.87 -3.97 -6.57
CA THR A 156 -5.14 -4.52 -5.25
C THR A 156 -4.43 -3.69 -4.18
N SER A 157 -5.12 -3.35 -3.10
CA SER A 157 -4.55 -2.63 -1.96
C SER A 157 -3.30 -3.33 -1.42
N ALA A 158 -2.29 -2.57 -1.00
CA ALA A 158 -1.05 -3.14 -0.51
C ALA A 158 -0.44 -2.37 0.68
N GLY A 159 0.15 -3.10 1.63
CA GLY A 159 0.86 -2.48 2.75
C GLY A 159 2.05 -1.64 2.29
N MET A 160 2.78 -2.12 1.28
CA MET A 160 3.84 -1.35 0.61
C MET A 160 3.83 -1.58 -0.90
N VAL A 161 4.24 -0.56 -1.67
CA VAL A 161 4.38 -0.66 -3.13
C VAL A 161 5.74 -0.12 -3.60
N ALA A 162 6.41 -0.86 -4.47
CA ALA A 162 7.62 -0.41 -5.18
C ALA A 162 7.42 -0.44 -6.69
N GLY A 163 7.75 0.66 -7.37
CA GLY A 163 7.73 0.76 -8.83
C GLY A 163 6.42 1.32 -9.37
N SER A 164 6.17 1.11 -10.68
CA SER A 164 5.01 1.66 -11.38
C SER A 164 4.39 0.65 -12.33
N THR A 165 3.12 0.84 -12.70
CA THR A 165 2.47 0.05 -13.76
C THR A 165 3.11 0.23 -15.13
N ASP A 166 3.89 1.31 -15.33
CA ASP A 166 4.43 1.72 -16.62
C ASP A 166 5.96 1.71 -16.63
N SER A 167 6.52 1.16 -17.70
CA SER A 167 7.96 1.16 -17.96
C SER A 167 8.56 2.56 -17.93
N GLY A 168 9.72 2.71 -17.28
CA GLY A 168 10.45 3.97 -17.15
C GLY A 168 9.92 4.93 -16.06
N ASN A 169 8.77 4.62 -15.47
CA ASN A 169 8.20 5.37 -14.34
C ASN A 169 8.43 4.68 -12.99
N GLY A 170 9.05 3.49 -13.00
CA GLY A 170 9.44 2.76 -11.81
C GLY A 170 10.94 2.48 -11.77
N ASP A 171 11.52 2.56 -10.57
CA ASP A 171 12.85 2.04 -10.20
C ASP A 171 13.02 2.01 -8.66
N ALA A 172 11.91 2.00 -7.93
CA ALA A 172 11.91 2.17 -6.49
C ALA A 172 12.25 0.89 -5.72
N THR A 173 12.69 1.08 -4.47
CA THR A 173 12.83 0.00 -3.49
C THR A 173 11.88 0.22 -2.31
N ALA A 174 11.12 -0.81 -1.95
CA ALA A 174 10.33 -0.85 -0.72
C ALA A 174 10.91 -1.90 0.24
N THR A 175 11.23 -1.52 1.48
CA THR A 175 11.80 -2.44 2.48
C THR A 175 10.96 -2.47 3.74
N ASN A 176 10.50 -3.66 4.15
CA ASN A 176 9.86 -3.91 5.42
C ASN A 176 10.84 -4.53 6.41
N THR A 177 11.17 -3.84 7.50
CA THR A 177 11.86 -4.40 8.68
C THR A 177 10.94 -4.51 9.90
N GLY A 178 9.72 -3.96 9.81
CA GLY A 178 8.70 -3.99 10.85
C GLY A 178 7.65 -5.09 10.62
N THR A 179 6.41 -4.77 10.94
CA THR A 179 5.26 -5.69 10.84
C THR A 179 4.28 -5.20 9.78
N ILE A 180 3.80 -6.12 8.95
CA ILE A 180 2.65 -5.91 8.07
C ILE A 180 1.62 -7.01 8.34
N THR A 181 0.42 -6.63 8.76
CA THR A 181 -0.72 -7.53 8.88
C THR A 181 -1.70 -7.25 7.76
N VAL A 182 -2.01 -8.25 6.96
CA VAL A 182 -3.05 -8.17 5.93
C VAL A 182 -4.21 -9.04 6.36
N ASN A 183 -5.37 -8.44 6.53
CA ASN A 183 -6.60 -9.09 6.95
C ASN A 183 -7.59 -9.15 5.79
N ASN A 184 -8.27 -10.28 5.62
CA ASN A 184 -9.34 -10.52 4.64
C ASN A 184 -8.92 -10.47 3.17
N ALA A 185 -8.35 -9.36 2.70
CA ALA A 185 -7.85 -9.19 1.34
C ALA A 185 -6.75 -8.14 1.24
N GLY A 186 -5.92 -8.26 0.21
CA GLY A 186 -4.83 -7.33 -0.09
C GLY A 186 -3.48 -8.03 -0.18
N PHE A 187 -2.45 -7.23 -0.49
CA PHE A 187 -1.07 -7.68 -0.56
C PHE A 187 -0.24 -7.08 0.58
N GLY A 188 0.63 -7.86 1.23
CA GLY A 188 1.54 -7.33 2.25
C GLY A 188 2.51 -6.33 1.61
N MET A 189 3.19 -6.78 0.55
CA MET A 189 4.04 -5.94 -0.29
C MET A 189 3.79 -6.23 -1.77
N MET A 190 3.85 -5.19 -2.61
CA MET A 190 3.71 -5.31 -4.06
C MET A 190 4.90 -4.66 -4.77
N ALA A 191 5.52 -5.39 -5.70
CA ALA A 191 6.49 -4.85 -6.64
C ALA A 191 5.89 -4.80 -8.04
N LEU A 192 6.00 -3.64 -8.68
CA LEU A 192 5.57 -3.36 -10.05
C LEU A 192 6.78 -3.17 -10.96
N ASN A 193 6.58 -2.72 -12.20
CA ASN A 193 7.65 -2.53 -13.17
C ASN A 193 8.80 -1.68 -12.60
N GLY A 194 10.03 -2.20 -12.70
CA GLY A 194 11.25 -1.57 -12.18
C GLY A 194 11.38 -1.59 -10.65
N GLY A 195 10.35 -1.99 -9.92
CA GLY A 195 10.32 -1.99 -8.47
C GLY A 195 10.90 -3.25 -7.85
N THR A 196 11.51 -3.09 -6.67
CA THR A 196 11.91 -4.21 -5.80
C THR A 196 11.29 -4.04 -4.41
N ALA A 197 10.55 -5.05 -3.94
CA ALA A 197 9.97 -5.08 -2.61
C ALA A 197 10.67 -6.17 -1.76
N ILE A 198 11.18 -5.79 -0.59
CA ILE A 198 12.03 -6.64 0.26
C ILE A 198 11.41 -6.76 1.64
N ASN A 199 11.08 -7.98 2.05
CA ASN A 199 10.68 -8.29 3.41
C ASN A 199 11.88 -8.79 4.22
N GLN A 200 12.29 -8.00 5.21
CA GLN A 200 13.27 -8.34 6.26
C GLN A 200 12.61 -8.43 7.65
N GLY A 201 11.32 -8.12 7.76
CA GLY A 201 10.51 -8.18 8.98
C GLY A 201 9.46 -9.28 8.92
N THR A 202 8.27 -9.00 9.44
CA THR A 202 7.15 -9.96 9.47
C THR A 202 5.99 -9.51 8.61
N ILE A 203 5.45 -10.43 7.81
CA ILE A 203 4.15 -10.29 7.15
C ILE A 203 3.23 -11.38 7.70
N THR A 204 2.03 -11.02 8.15
CA THR A 204 1.03 -11.98 8.65
C THR A 204 -0.26 -11.84 7.86
N LEU A 205 -0.78 -12.97 7.37
CA LEU A 205 -2.02 -13.06 6.60
C LEU A 205 -3.13 -13.64 7.47
N THR A 206 -4.15 -12.84 7.77
CA THR A 206 -5.28 -13.22 8.62
C THR A 206 -6.61 -13.09 7.90
N ALA A 207 -7.66 -13.69 8.45
CA ALA A 207 -9.03 -13.50 8.00
C ALA A 207 -9.95 -13.40 9.22
N ASP A 208 -10.98 -12.57 9.11
CA ASP A 208 -12.04 -12.51 10.11
C ASP A 208 -12.81 -13.84 10.14
N GLU A 209 -13.42 -14.14 11.29
CA GLU A 209 -14.23 -15.35 11.45
C GLU A 209 -15.35 -15.42 10.39
N GLY A 210 -15.46 -16.57 9.73
CA GLY A 210 -16.46 -16.81 8.68
C GLY A 210 -16.12 -16.26 7.30
N VAL A 211 -15.01 -15.52 7.14
CA VAL A 211 -14.54 -15.09 5.81
C VAL A 211 -13.92 -16.30 5.09
N THR A 212 -14.42 -16.56 3.88
CA THR A 212 -13.92 -17.61 3.00
C THR A 212 -13.31 -17.02 1.73
N GLN A 213 -12.47 -17.81 1.04
CA GLN A 213 -11.91 -17.44 -0.24
C GLN A 213 -13.02 -17.14 -1.26
N THR A 214 -12.98 -15.95 -1.85
CA THR A 214 -13.84 -15.53 -2.96
C THR A 214 -13.06 -15.43 -4.26
N ASP A 215 -11.77 -15.09 -4.18
CA ASP A 215 -10.85 -15.05 -5.33
C ASP A 215 -9.53 -15.74 -5.00
N GLU A 216 -8.89 -16.31 -6.02
CA GLU A 216 -7.65 -17.07 -5.88
C GLU A 216 -6.51 -16.22 -5.30
N ASN A 217 -6.49 -14.92 -5.61
CA ASN A 217 -5.45 -13.97 -5.22
C ASN A 217 -5.96 -12.93 -4.24
N GLN A 218 -7.00 -13.26 -3.47
CA GLN A 218 -7.61 -12.38 -2.49
C GLN A 218 -6.62 -11.90 -1.43
N LEU A 219 -5.78 -12.79 -0.89
CA LEU A 219 -4.91 -12.51 0.26
C LEU A 219 -3.49 -13.05 0.01
N VAL A 220 -2.52 -12.16 -0.15
CA VAL A 220 -1.14 -12.54 -0.53
C VAL A 220 -0.10 -11.80 0.32
N GLY A 221 0.96 -12.50 0.73
CA GLY A 221 2.11 -11.92 1.43
C GLY A 221 2.87 -10.92 0.56
N MET A 222 3.44 -11.40 -0.55
CA MET A 222 4.17 -10.56 -1.49
C MET A 222 3.78 -10.83 -2.95
N ALA A 223 3.49 -9.78 -3.72
CA ALA A 223 3.08 -9.88 -5.12
C ALA A 223 4.08 -9.17 -6.06
N ALA A 224 4.57 -9.89 -7.07
CA ALA A 224 5.43 -9.36 -8.12
C ALA A 224 4.65 -9.30 -9.44
N LEU A 225 4.41 -8.10 -9.95
CA LEU A 225 3.60 -7.85 -11.14
C LEU A 225 4.32 -6.91 -12.10
N ASN A 226 3.97 -6.93 -13.37
CA ASN A 226 4.48 -6.06 -14.42
C ASN A 226 6.02 -6.03 -14.53
N GLY A 227 6.70 -7.13 -14.19
CA GLY A 227 8.16 -7.23 -14.18
C GLY A 227 8.82 -6.78 -12.88
N GLY A 228 8.05 -6.67 -11.79
CA GLY A 228 8.58 -6.39 -10.46
C GLY A 228 9.32 -7.56 -9.84
N THR A 229 10.06 -7.27 -8.77
CA THR A 229 10.77 -8.28 -7.98
C THR A 229 10.36 -8.22 -6.52
N VAL A 230 9.93 -9.35 -5.95
CA VAL A 230 9.72 -9.49 -4.50
C VAL A 230 10.77 -10.40 -3.89
N ILE A 231 11.27 -10.03 -2.72
CA ILE A 231 12.31 -10.76 -2.00
C ILE A 231 11.87 -10.93 -0.55
N ASN A 232 11.62 -12.16 -0.10
CA ASN A 232 11.60 -12.47 1.32
C ASN A 232 13.04 -12.79 1.74
N ASP A 233 13.70 -11.83 2.38
CA ASP A 233 15.09 -11.92 2.80
C ASP A 233 15.26 -12.98 3.90
N THR A 234 16.49 -13.38 4.17
CA THR A 234 16.91 -14.32 5.22
C THR A 234 16.33 -14.04 6.61
N THR A 235 16.05 -12.78 6.95
CA THR A 235 15.39 -12.39 8.22
C THR A 235 13.88 -12.27 8.10
N GLY A 236 13.35 -12.26 6.87
CA GLY A 236 11.93 -12.11 6.57
C GLY A 236 11.13 -13.35 6.97
N THR A 237 9.98 -13.11 7.58
CA THR A 237 8.99 -14.14 7.91
C THR A 237 7.64 -13.80 7.28
N ILE A 238 6.99 -14.80 6.68
CA ILE A 238 5.61 -14.71 6.21
C ILE A 238 4.78 -15.76 6.95
N ASN A 239 3.84 -15.33 7.78
CA ASN A 239 2.90 -16.18 8.50
C ASN A 239 1.56 -16.25 7.75
N ILE A 240 1.03 -17.44 7.56
CA ILE A 240 -0.24 -17.69 6.89
C ILE A 240 -1.22 -18.27 7.91
N ASP A 241 -1.99 -17.40 8.55
CA ASP A 241 -2.96 -17.78 9.58
C ASP A 241 -4.38 -17.94 9.00
N ALA A 242 -4.60 -17.52 7.75
CA ALA A 242 -5.83 -17.74 6.99
C ALA A 242 -5.68 -18.92 6.02
N SER A 243 -6.68 -19.80 5.97
CA SER A 243 -6.66 -21.04 5.17
C SER A 243 -6.51 -20.84 3.65
N PHE A 244 -6.74 -19.61 3.16
CA PHE A 244 -6.63 -19.24 1.75
C PHE A 244 -5.54 -18.21 1.46
N GLY A 245 -4.73 -17.85 2.47
CA GLY A 245 -3.59 -16.95 2.28
C GLY A 245 -2.49 -17.59 1.44
N LYS A 246 -1.84 -16.80 0.59
CA LYS A 246 -0.70 -17.24 -0.22
C LYS A 246 0.56 -16.45 0.15
N PRO A 247 1.73 -17.08 0.26
CA PRO A 247 2.94 -16.34 0.59
C PRO A 247 3.38 -15.43 -0.56
N PHE A 248 3.28 -15.92 -1.80
CA PHE A 248 3.75 -15.23 -3.00
C PHE A 248 2.74 -15.31 -4.15
N LEU A 249 2.78 -14.28 -4.99
CA LEU A 249 2.13 -14.21 -6.30
C LEU A 249 3.12 -13.60 -7.30
N ALA A 250 3.21 -14.16 -8.51
CA ALA A 250 3.97 -13.56 -9.59
C ALA A 250 3.29 -13.77 -10.96
N ASP A 251 3.36 -12.76 -11.82
CA ASP A 251 3.09 -12.95 -13.25
C ASP A 251 4.31 -13.53 -13.98
N SER A 252 4.15 -13.86 -15.26
CA SER A 252 5.19 -14.50 -16.08
C SER A 252 6.42 -13.63 -16.36
N SER A 253 6.34 -12.33 -16.11
CA SER A 253 7.43 -11.38 -16.34
C SER A 253 8.19 -11.01 -15.07
N SER A 254 7.68 -11.43 -13.91
CA SER A 254 8.12 -10.98 -12.59
C SER A 254 8.94 -12.04 -11.86
N MET A 255 9.62 -11.63 -10.78
CA MET A 255 10.52 -12.49 -10.02
C MET A 255 10.14 -12.57 -8.54
N VAL A 256 10.20 -13.78 -7.99
CA VAL A 256 10.08 -14.06 -6.56
C VAL A 256 11.36 -14.71 -6.09
N VAL A 257 11.92 -14.18 -5.00
CA VAL A 257 13.08 -14.76 -4.33
C VAL A 257 12.74 -14.98 -2.86
N ASN A 258 12.90 -16.20 -2.36
CA ASN A 258 12.70 -16.52 -0.95
C ASN A 258 13.96 -17.09 -0.33
N TYR A 259 14.55 -16.32 0.59
CA TYR A 259 15.62 -16.75 1.48
C TYR A 259 15.17 -16.86 2.93
N GLY A 260 14.00 -16.31 3.26
CA GLY A 260 13.42 -16.29 4.60
C GLY A 260 12.49 -17.46 4.92
N THR A 261 11.70 -17.27 5.98
CA THR A 261 10.80 -18.28 6.57
C THR A 261 9.36 -18.08 6.11
N ILE A 262 8.66 -19.19 5.87
CA ILE A 262 7.21 -19.23 5.64
C ILE A 262 6.60 -20.17 6.68
N CYS A 263 5.64 -19.67 7.45
CA CYS A 263 4.88 -20.42 8.46
C CYS A 263 3.45 -20.61 7.96
N ILE A 264 2.94 -21.84 8.02
CA ILE A 264 1.60 -22.24 7.56
C ILE A 264 0.96 -23.09 8.66
#